data_AF-A0A5Q4D6A0-F1
#
_entry.id   AF-A0A5Q4D6A0-F1
#
_cell.length_a   1.000
_cell.length_b   1.000
_cell.length_c   1.000
_cell.angle_alpha   90.00
_cell.angle_beta   90.00
_cell.angle_gamma   90.00
#
_symmetry.space_group_name_H-M   'P 1'
#
loop_
_entity.id
_entity.type
_entity.pdbx_description
1 polymer ?
#
loop_
_entity_poly.entity_id
_entity_poly.type
_entity_poly.pdbx_seq_one_letter_code
_entity_poly.pdbx_strand_id
1 'polypeptide(L)'
;MTRSAWDSAPRAEPPQPRRSPWYRGAVSGDDEGSASAPGVSNVAGISGFPSVLGAPGSPRAWGLFEIGFRPWLRRQLAGIHLAGVDDAAAAIQANPSAAGAPVVFVANHTSWYDGFLLREVHRRLRPASPLRSIMLHAELSRSRTLRWIGGTSLDPDRPATLRGALRELDALRDQGVVISFFPQGRIFPATRRPLGFRPGVRLVLRRLAPVTVLPVAIHLEMGNLPRPTAWILAGTPEWIPGHRAGEGMTAVGAEALDERVGDLLDRIQGLLCAHGEGTGAHWPPS
;
A
#
# COMPACT_ATOMS: atom_id res chain seq x y z
N MET A 1 -10.58 3.30 55.23
CA MET A 1 -10.42 2.16 54.31
C MET A 1 -11.77 1.46 54.18
N THR A 2 -12.55 1.84 53.17
CA THR A 2 -13.88 1.27 52.90
C THR A 2 -13.82 0.54 51.57
N ARG A 3 -13.88 -0.80 51.62
CA ARG A 3 -14.01 -1.64 50.42
C ARG A 3 -15.39 -1.42 49.80
N SER A 4 -15.43 -1.26 48.48
CA SER A 4 -16.65 -0.99 47.73
C SER A 4 -17.53 -2.25 47.65
N ALA A 5 -18.85 -2.05 47.56
CA ALA A 5 -19.88 -3.07 47.58
C ALA A 5 -19.95 -3.97 46.33
N TRP A 6 -18.87 -4.07 45.55
CA TRP A 6 -18.82 -4.82 44.28
C TRP A 6 -18.28 -6.26 44.43
N ASP A 7 -17.74 -6.63 45.58
CA ASP A 7 -17.04 -7.92 45.78
C ASP A 7 -17.96 -9.07 46.26
N SER A 8 -19.29 -8.91 46.25
CA SER A 8 -20.20 -9.91 46.87
C SER A 8 -21.42 -10.32 46.05
N ALA A 9 -21.50 -9.98 44.76
CA ALA A 9 -22.59 -10.45 43.91
C ALA A 9 -22.28 -11.86 43.34
N PRO A 10 -23.22 -12.83 43.41
CA PRO A 10 -23.03 -14.14 42.77
C PRO A 10 -22.90 -13.97 41.25
N ARG A 11 -21.92 -14.67 40.65
CA ARG A 11 -21.73 -14.69 39.20
C ARG A 11 -22.95 -15.32 38.54
N ALA A 12 -23.86 -14.50 38.03
CA ALA A 12 -24.93 -14.96 37.14
C ALA A 12 -24.29 -15.47 35.84
N GLU A 13 -24.75 -16.62 35.35
CA GLU A 13 -24.40 -17.09 34.00
C GLU A 13 -24.76 -16.01 32.97
N PRO A 14 -23.90 -15.76 31.98
CA PRO A 14 -24.21 -14.79 30.94
C PRO A 14 -25.50 -15.22 30.22
N PRO A 15 -26.44 -14.30 29.96
CA PRO A 15 -27.67 -14.63 29.27
C PRO A 15 -27.34 -15.22 27.89
N GLN A 16 -27.93 -16.38 27.59
CA GLN A 16 -27.83 -17.01 26.29
C GLN A 16 -28.22 -16.00 25.19
N PRO A 17 -27.46 -15.91 24.08
CA PRO A 17 -27.68 -14.89 23.07
C PRO A 17 -29.07 -15.04 22.45
N ARG A 18 -29.96 -14.09 22.78
CA ARG A 18 -31.24 -13.93 22.08
C ARG A 18 -30.95 -13.52 20.64
N ARG A 19 -31.45 -14.31 19.68
CA ARG A 19 -31.33 -14.05 18.24
C ARG A 19 -31.97 -12.69 17.91
N SER A 20 -31.14 -11.69 17.62
CA SER A 20 -31.59 -10.41 17.07
C SER A 20 -31.99 -10.58 15.59
N PRO A 21 -33.10 -9.98 15.11
CA PRO A 21 -33.44 -9.96 13.68
C PRO A 21 -32.36 -9.34 12.80
N TRP A 22 -31.46 -8.54 13.40
CA TRP A 22 -30.39 -7.81 12.73
C TRP A 22 -29.05 -8.57 12.70
N TYR A 23 -28.97 -9.76 13.31
CA TYR A 23 -27.75 -10.55 13.41
C TYR A 23 -27.95 -11.92 12.74
N ARG A 24 -27.50 -12.06 11.49
CA ARG A 24 -27.33 -13.37 10.84
C ARG A 24 -25.99 -13.95 11.29
N GLY A 25 -26.04 -15.23 11.68
CA GLY A 25 -25.04 -15.92 12.48
C GLY A 25 -23.58 -15.78 12.04
N ALA A 26 -22.70 -15.86 13.05
CA ALA A 26 -21.27 -16.02 12.85
C ALA A 26 -20.98 -17.26 11.99
N VAL A 27 -20.26 -17.06 10.90
CA VAL A 27 -19.67 -18.13 10.11
C VAL A 27 -18.49 -18.66 10.90
N SER A 28 -18.62 -19.87 11.44
CA SER A 28 -17.53 -20.62 12.04
C SER A 28 -16.70 -21.30 10.95
N GLY A 29 -15.38 -21.10 10.99
CA GLY A 29 -14.37 -22.06 10.52
C GLY A 29 -14.05 -22.06 9.03
N ASP A 30 -12.81 -21.67 8.73
CA ASP A 30 -11.95 -22.23 7.67
C ASP A 30 -12.37 -22.10 6.21
N ASP A 31 -12.86 -20.93 5.81
CA ASP A 31 -12.75 -20.47 4.43
C ASP A 31 -11.78 -19.28 4.37
N GLU A 32 -10.52 -19.52 3.99
CA GLU A 32 -9.67 -18.50 3.36
C GLU A 32 -10.23 -18.17 1.96
N GLY A 33 -11.49 -17.70 1.93
CA GLY A 33 -12.13 -17.14 0.77
C GLY A 33 -11.56 -15.75 0.52
N SER A 34 -10.45 -15.68 -0.22
CA SER A 34 -9.99 -14.41 -0.79
C SER A 34 -11.10 -13.87 -1.70
N ALA A 35 -11.82 -12.86 -1.22
CA ALA A 35 -12.87 -12.21 -1.97
C ALA A 35 -12.31 -11.74 -3.32
N SER A 36 -12.86 -12.28 -4.41
CA SER A 36 -12.59 -11.77 -5.75
C SER A 36 -12.99 -10.30 -5.83
N ALA A 37 -12.02 -9.44 -6.16
CA ALA A 37 -12.17 -7.99 -6.20
C ALA A 37 -13.39 -7.55 -7.04
N PRO A 38 -14.43 -6.94 -6.45
CA PRO A 38 -15.56 -6.42 -7.21
C PRO A 38 -15.10 -5.21 -8.04
N GLY A 39 -15.29 -5.27 -9.37
CA GLY A 39 -15.07 -4.13 -10.27
C GLY A 39 -13.87 -4.23 -11.21
N VAL A 40 -13.03 -5.26 -11.11
CA VAL A 40 -11.94 -5.52 -12.06
C VAL A 40 -12.39 -6.59 -13.05
N SER A 41 -13.25 -6.21 -14.01
CA SER A 41 -13.72 -7.12 -15.05
C SER A 41 -12.54 -7.68 -15.85
N ASN A 42 -12.45 -9.01 -15.97
CA ASN A 42 -11.48 -9.66 -16.84
C ASN A 42 -11.82 -9.30 -18.30
N VAL A 43 -10.90 -8.61 -18.99
CA VAL A 43 -10.93 -8.54 -20.46
C VAL A 43 -10.65 -9.94 -20.98
N ALA A 44 -11.71 -10.67 -21.33
CA ALA A 44 -11.63 -12.04 -21.81
C ALA A 44 -11.05 -12.08 -23.23
N GLY A 45 -10.15 -13.04 -23.50
CA GLY A 45 -9.96 -13.56 -24.87
C GLY A 45 -8.71 -13.21 -25.66
N ILE A 46 -7.68 -12.53 -25.12
CA ILE A 46 -6.45 -12.23 -25.89
C ILE A 46 -5.21 -12.79 -25.18
N SER A 47 -4.36 -13.53 -25.92
CA SER A 47 -3.02 -13.96 -25.49
C SER A 47 -2.04 -12.79 -25.65
N GLY A 48 -1.42 -12.37 -24.55
CA GLY A 48 -0.60 -11.15 -24.50
C GLY A 48 -1.42 -9.86 -24.47
N PHE A 49 -0.87 -8.78 -23.94
CA PHE A 49 -1.48 -7.46 -24.07
C PHE A 49 -1.15 -6.91 -25.47
N PRO A 50 -2.15 -6.55 -26.29
CA PRO A 50 -1.91 -5.87 -27.55
C PRO A 50 -0.96 -4.69 -27.36
N SER A 51 -0.01 -4.47 -28.29
CA SER A 51 0.98 -3.38 -28.21
C SER A 51 0.33 -2.00 -28.06
N VAL A 52 -0.89 -1.83 -28.61
CA VAL A 52 -1.73 -0.63 -28.47
C VAL A 52 -2.13 -0.32 -27.02
N LEU A 53 -2.17 -1.33 -26.13
CA LEU A 53 -2.46 -1.16 -24.71
C LEU A 53 -1.23 -0.79 -23.87
N GLY A 54 -0.04 -0.72 -24.49
CA GLY A 54 1.23 -0.46 -23.82
C GLY A 54 1.77 -1.66 -23.04
N ALA A 55 3.06 -1.61 -22.73
CA ALA A 55 3.72 -2.63 -21.91
C ALA A 55 3.15 -2.64 -20.48
N PRO A 56 3.14 -3.78 -19.78
CA PRO A 56 2.59 -3.87 -18.43
C PRO A 56 3.22 -2.89 -17.44
N GLY A 57 2.40 -2.13 -16.72
CA GLY A 57 2.84 -1.09 -15.78
C GLY A 57 3.43 0.17 -16.42
N SER A 58 3.43 0.27 -17.75
CA SER A 58 3.90 1.48 -18.45
C SER A 58 2.95 2.68 -18.23
N PRO A 59 3.41 3.92 -18.45
CA PRO A 59 2.56 5.10 -18.38
C PRO A 59 1.32 5.01 -19.30
N ARG A 60 1.47 4.38 -20.48
CA ARG A 60 0.35 4.17 -21.41
C ARG A 60 -0.69 3.18 -20.86
N ALA A 61 -0.24 2.05 -20.31
CA ALA A 61 -1.14 1.06 -19.72
C ALA A 61 -1.96 1.67 -18.57
N TRP A 62 -1.28 2.38 -17.65
CA TRP A 62 -1.95 3.10 -16.58
C TRP A 62 -2.89 4.20 -17.10
N GLY A 63 -2.46 4.96 -18.10
CA GLY A 63 -3.29 6.02 -18.70
C GLY A 63 -4.60 5.48 -19.27
N LEU A 64 -4.55 4.37 -20.02
CA LEU A 64 -5.75 3.74 -20.58
C LEU A 64 -6.67 3.16 -19.50
N PHE A 65 -6.10 2.48 -18.50
CA PHE A 65 -6.87 1.95 -17.36
C PHE A 65 -7.62 3.07 -16.63
N GLU A 66 -6.95 4.19 -16.40
CA GLU A 66 -7.46 5.34 -15.65
C GLU A 66 -8.66 6.04 -16.31
N ILE A 67 -8.82 5.93 -17.64
CA ILE A 67 -9.96 6.54 -18.36
C ILE A 67 -11.29 6.03 -17.80
N GLY A 68 -11.40 4.72 -17.59
CA GLY A 68 -12.59 4.11 -16.99
C GLY A 68 -12.54 4.07 -15.47
N PHE A 69 -11.34 3.84 -14.90
CA PHE A 69 -11.21 3.57 -13.48
C PHE A 69 -11.33 4.82 -12.60
N ARG A 70 -10.79 5.98 -13.00
CA ARG A 70 -10.82 7.18 -12.14
C ARG A 70 -12.23 7.72 -11.90
N PRO A 71 -13.13 7.79 -12.91
CA PRO A 71 -14.53 8.13 -12.66
C PRO A 71 -15.20 7.18 -11.67
N TRP A 72 -14.91 5.88 -11.77
CA TRP A 72 -15.40 4.90 -10.80
C TRP A 72 -14.82 5.13 -9.41
N LEU A 73 -13.51 5.32 -9.27
CA LEU A 73 -12.84 5.54 -7.98
C LEU A 73 -13.37 6.79 -7.27
N ARG A 74 -13.61 7.88 -8.02
CA ARG A 74 -14.22 9.12 -7.50
C ARG A 74 -15.65 8.95 -7.01
N ARG A 75 -16.34 7.88 -7.42
CA ARG A 75 -17.66 7.51 -6.88
C ARG A 75 -17.54 6.68 -5.61
N GLN A 76 -16.45 5.92 -5.44
CA GLN A 76 -16.21 5.06 -4.28
C GLN A 76 -15.59 5.80 -3.10
N LEU A 77 -14.78 6.84 -3.35
CA LEU A 77 -14.14 7.65 -2.32
C LEU A 77 -14.80 9.03 -2.21
N ALA A 78 -14.88 9.56 -1.00
CA ALA A 78 -15.30 10.93 -0.74
C ALA A 78 -14.30 11.96 -1.27
N GLY A 79 -13.01 11.68 -1.07
CA GLY A 79 -11.89 12.51 -1.50
C GLY A 79 -10.56 11.79 -1.31
N ILE A 80 -9.50 12.36 -1.88
CA ILE A 80 -8.12 11.91 -1.71
C ILE A 80 -7.29 13.12 -1.32
N HIS A 81 -6.81 13.13 -0.09
CA HIS A 81 -5.88 14.13 0.46
C HIS A 81 -4.48 13.55 0.42
N LEU A 82 -3.59 14.21 -0.33
CA LEU A 82 -2.23 13.74 -0.57
C LEU A 82 -1.24 14.87 -0.26
N ALA A 83 -0.24 14.57 0.58
CA ALA A 83 0.82 15.50 0.96
C ALA A 83 2.20 14.83 1.10
N GLY A 84 3.25 15.65 1.20
CA GLY A 84 4.65 15.24 1.34
C GLY A 84 5.32 14.76 0.05
N VAL A 85 4.55 14.52 -1.02
CA VAL A 85 5.09 14.00 -2.29
C VAL A 85 5.95 15.02 -3.02
N ASP A 86 5.57 16.30 -2.98
CA ASP A 86 6.32 17.35 -3.68
C ASP A 86 7.67 17.60 -2.98
N ASP A 87 7.69 17.59 -1.64
CA ASP A 87 8.93 17.64 -0.85
C ASP A 87 9.82 16.42 -1.10
N ALA A 88 9.22 15.22 -1.17
CA ALA A 88 9.95 14.01 -1.50
C ALA A 88 10.51 14.06 -2.93
N ALA A 89 9.76 14.60 -3.90
CA ALA A 89 10.23 14.77 -5.28
C ALA A 89 11.45 15.71 -5.31
N ALA A 90 11.36 16.85 -4.62
CA ALA A 90 12.45 17.82 -4.51
C ALA A 90 13.70 17.21 -3.86
N ALA A 91 13.54 16.46 -2.76
CA ALA A 91 14.63 15.77 -2.08
C ALA A 91 15.31 14.70 -2.97
N ILE A 92 14.52 13.96 -3.77
CA ILE A 92 15.04 13.00 -4.74
C ILE A 92 15.82 13.69 -5.87
N GLN A 93 15.31 14.81 -6.38
CA GLN A 93 15.96 15.57 -7.45
C GLN A 93 17.25 16.26 -6.97
N ALA A 94 17.29 16.70 -5.72
CA ALA A 94 18.48 17.30 -5.10
C ALA A 94 19.66 16.32 -4.96
N ASN A 95 19.41 15.01 -5.05
CA ASN A 95 20.45 13.98 -5.09
C ASN A 95 20.63 13.45 -6.53
N PRO A 96 21.69 13.85 -7.26
CA PRO A 96 21.91 13.42 -8.66
C PRO A 96 21.99 11.90 -8.83
N SER A 97 22.48 11.17 -7.83
CA SER A 97 22.55 9.71 -7.88
C SER A 97 21.16 9.06 -7.78
N ALA A 98 20.21 9.74 -7.13
CA ALA A 98 18.85 9.26 -6.93
C ALA A 98 17.87 9.65 -8.05
N ALA A 99 18.16 10.74 -8.78
CA ALA A 99 17.24 11.31 -9.77
C ALA A 99 16.79 10.32 -10.87
N GLY A 100 17.67 9.41 -11.31
CA GLY A 100 17.36 8.37 -12.30
C GLY A 100 17.17 6.96 -11.73
N ALA A 101 17.46 6.75 -10.44
CA ALA A 101 17.39 5.43 -9.81
C ALA A 101 15.95 5.01 -9.49
N PRO A 102 15.65 3.71 -9.32
CA PRO A 102 14.33 3.24 -8.94
C PRO A 102 13.85 3.85 -7.62
N VAL A 103 12.53 3.97 -7.45
CA VAL A 103 11.90 4.39 -6.19
C VAL A 103 10.98 3.29 -5.69
N VAL A 104 11.12 2.89 -4.43
CA VAL A 104 10.25 1.91 -3.78
C VAL A 104 9.37 2.63 -2.76
N PHE A 105 8.07 2.64 -3.01
CA PHE A 105 7.08 3.05 -2.02
C PHE A 105 6.91 1.91 -1.03
N VAL A 106 7.19 2.19 0.24
CA VAL A 106 6.95 1.28 1.35
C VAL A 106 5.77 1.81 2.12
N ALA A 107 4.64 1.12 2.05
CA ALA A 107 3.38 1.58 2.62
C ALA A 107 2.71 0.53 3.51
N ASN A 108 1.88 1.01 4.43
CA ASN A 108 0.89 0.16 5.07
C ASN A 108 -0.21 -0.21 4.07
N HIS A 109 -0.86 -1.33 4.33
CA HIS A 109 -1.92 -1.91 3.55
C HIS A 109 -3.16 -2.06 4.43
N THR A 110 -4.09 -1.13 4.27
CA THR A 110 -5.34 -1.03 5.03
C THR A 110 -6.59 -1.27 4.22
N SER A 111 -6.49 -1.29 2.89
CA SER A 111 -7.66 -1.45 2.04
C SER A 111 -7.32 -2.00 0.67
N TRP A 112 -8.36 -2.44 -0.03
CA TRP A 112 -8.25 -2.80 -1.44
C TRP A 112 -7.84 -1.61 -2.34
N TYR A 113 -8.12 -0.37 -1.91
CA TYR A 113 -7.83 0.83 -2.71
C TYR A 113 -6.34 1.18 -2.76
N ASP A 114 -5.52 0.64 -1.85
CA ASP A 114 -4.18 1.17 -1.56
C ASP A 114 -3.24 1.17 -2.76
N GLY A 115 -3.29 0.14 -3.62
CA GLY A 115 -2.50 0.10 -4.86
C GLY A 115 -2.84 1.27 -5.80
N PHE A 116 -4.11 1.68 -5.84
CA PHE A 116 -4.56 2.83 -6.63
C PHE A 116 -4.27 4.17 -5.93
N LEU A 117 -4.27 4.19 -4.60
CA LEU A 117 -3.85 5.36 -3.83
C LEU A 117 -2.35 5.65 -4.02
N LEU A 118 -1.50 4.61 -4.04
CA LEU A 118 -0.09 4.72 -4.41
C LEU A 118 0.12 5.13 -5.87
N ARG A 119 -0.84 4.86 -6.76
CA ARG A 119 -0.80 5.41 -8.12
C ARG A 119 -0.97 6.93 -8.12
N GLU A 120 -1.78 7.52 -7.25
CA GLU A 120 -1.87 8.98 -7.12
C GLU A 120 -0.57 9.59 -6.57
N VAL A 121 0.13 8.91 -5.66
CA VAL A 121 1.50 9.27 -5.23
C VAL A 121 2.46 9.25 -6.43
N HIS A 122 2.47 8.14 -7.19
CA HIS A 122 3.30 7.97 -8.38
C HIS A 122 3.06 9.06 -9.44
N ARG A 123 1.80 9.45 -9.67
CA ARG A 123 1.43 10.51 -10.63
C ARG A 123 2.06 11.85 -10.29
N ARG A 124 2.18 12.21 -9.01
CA ARG A 124 2.88 13.43 -8.59
C ARG A 124 4.39 13.27 -8.61
N LEU A 125 4.90 12.11 -8.18
CA LEU A 125 6.33 11.90 -8.03
C LEU A 125 7.06 11.71 -9.38
N ARG A 126 6.61 10.76 -10.21
CA ARG A 126 7.29 10.36 -11.46
C ARG A 126 6.30 9.83 -12.51
N PRO A 127 5.39 10.65 -13.06
CA PRO A 127 4.32 10.18 -13.94
C PRO A 127 4.79 9.52 -15.24
N ALA A 128 6.03 9.79 -15.68
CA ALA A 128 6.63 9.23 -16.89
C ALA A 128 7.30 7.87 -16.68
N SER A 129 7.51 7.44 -15.42
CA SER A 129 8.13 6.17 -15.11
C SER A 129 7.12 5.02 -15.12
N PRO A 130 7.55 3.76 -15.38
CA PRO A 130 6.71 2.60 -15.14
C PRO A 130 6.40 2.47 -13.65
N LEU A 131 5.17 2.05 -13.31
CA LEU A 131 4.76 1.68 -11.96
C LEU A 131 4.49 0.19 -11.90
N ARG A 132 5.20 -0.48 -10.98
CA ARG A 132 5.07 -1.90 -10.68
C ARG A 132 4.57 -2.08 -9.25
N SER A 133 3.75 -3.08 -9.01
CA SER A 133 3.29 -3.42 -7.65
C SER A 133 3.68 -4.86 -7.34
N ILE A 134 4.42 -5.08 -6.26
CA ILE A 134 4.73 -6.45 -5.83
C ILE A 134 3.50 -7.01 -5.13
N MET A 135 2.97 -8.13 -5.64
CA MET A 135 1.71 -8.74 -5.18
C MET A 135 1.85 -10.25 -5.04
N LEU A 136 1.02 -10.88 -4.20
CA LEU A 136 1.05 -12.34 -4.06
C LEU A 136 0.59 -13.03 -5.35
N HIS A 137 1.22 -14.16 -5.67
CA HIS A 137 0.88 -14.93 -6.87
C HIS A 137 -0.61 -15.33 -6.95
N ALA A 138 -1.20 -15.70 -5.81
CA ALA A 138 -2.61 -16.07 -5.72
C ALA A 138 -3.56 -14.92 -6.10
N GLU A 139 -3.18 -13.68 -5.81
CA GLU A 139 -3.97 -12.49 -6.16
C GLU A 139 -3.79 -12.15 -7.64
N LEU A 140 -2.55 -12.18 -8.12
CA LEU A 140 -2.21 -11.78 -9.47
C LEU A 140 -2.67 -12.79 -10.54
N SER A 141 -2.63 -14.08 -10.22
CA SER A 141 -3.08 -15.15 -11.12
C SER A 141 -4.55 -15.01 -11.51
N ARG A 142 -5.37 -14.45 -10.62
CA ARG A 142 -6.82 -14.29 -10.76
C ARG A 142 -7.25 -13.05 -11.56
N SER A 143 -6.36 -12.08 -11.79
CA SER A 143 -6.70 -10.84 -12.50
C SER A 143 -5.73 -10.54 -13.65
N ARG A 144 -6.26 -10.48 -14.87
CA ARG A 144 -5.49 -10.02 -16.04
C ARG A 144 -5.20 -8.53 -15.96
N THR A 145 -6.16 -7.74 -15.50
CA THR A 145 -6.02 -6.29 -15.36
C THR A 145 -4.92 -5.92 -14.37
N LEU A 146 -4.83 -6.62 -13.22
CA LEU A 146 -3.74 -6.38 -12.26
C LEU A 146 -2.36 -6.66 -12.87
N ARG A 147 -2.22 -7.72 -13.69
CA ARG A 147 -0.99 -7.97 -14.46
C ARG A 147 -0.69 -6.85 -15.44
N TRP A 148 -1.70 -6.39 -16.17
CA TRP A 148 -1.57 -5.30 -17.14
C TRP A 148 -1.09 -4.00 -16.51
N ILE A 149 -1.67 -3.60 -15.38
CA ILE A 149 -1.32 -2.34 -14.70
C ILE A 149 -0.05 -2.47 -13.84
N GLY A 150 0.72 -3.56 -13.99
CA GLY A 150 2.06 -3.66 -13.44
C GLY A 150 2.20 -4.54 -12.20
N GLY A 151 1.26 -5.43 -11.93
CA GLY A 151 1.43 -6.45 -10.90
C GLY A 151 2.61 -7.36 -11.21
N THR A 152 3.55 -7.46 -10.26
CA THR A 152 4.71 -8.34 -10.28
C THR A 152 4.49 -9.44 -9.25
N SER A 153 4.45 -10.69 -9.72
CA SER A 153 4.13 -11.86 -8.89
C SER A 153 5.25 -12.17 -7.90
N LEU A 154 4.90 -12.36 -6.63
CA LEU A 154 5.78 -12.92 -5.61
C LEU A 154 5.09 -14.11 -4.93
N ASP A 155 5.81 -15.22 -4.81
CA ASP A 155 5.43 -16.38 -4.01
C ASP A 155 6.45 -16.50 -2.87
N PRO A 156 6.07 -16.14 -1.63
CA PRO A 156 6.97 -16.19 -0.48
C PRO A 156 7.55 -17.58 -0.22
N ASP A 157 6.84 -18.63 -0.59
CA ASP A 157 7.23 -20.02 -0.36
C ASP A 157 8.16 -20.55 -1.45
N ARG A 158 8.33 -19.80 -2.55
CA ARG A 158 9.20 -20.17 -3.68
C ARG A 158 10.23 -19.09 -3.97
N PRO A 159 11.46 -19.22 -3.44
CA PRO A 159 12.55 -18.25 -3.65
C PRO A 159 12.88 -17.93 -5.12
N ALA A 160 12.58 -18.86 -6.05
CA ALA A 160 12.75 -18.65 -7.48
C ALA A 160 11.84 -17.54 -8.04
N THR A 161 10.63 -17.39 -7.49
CA THR A 161 9.68 -16.36 -7.94
C THR A 161 10.16 -14.96 -7.57
N LEU A 162 10.74 -14.80 -6.37
CA LEU A 162 11.38 -13.55 -5.95
C LEU A 162 12.52 -13.17 -6.90
N ARG A 163 13.36 -14.13 -7.31
CA ARG A 163 14.42 -13.85 -8.30
C ARG A 163 13.86 -13.41 -9.64
N GLY A 164 12.77 -14.01 -10.11
CA GLY A 164 12.09 -13.62 -11.35
C GLY A 164 11.54 -12.20 -11.26
N ALA A 165 10.80 -11.90 -10.19
CA ALA A 165 10.26 -10.57 -9.91
C ALA A 165 11.36 -9.51 -9.87
N LEU A 166 12.45 -9.76 -9.14
CA LEU A 166 13.55 -8.82 -9.04
C LEU A 166 14.26 -8.60 -10.38
N ARG A 167 14.42 -9.63 -11.23
CA ARG A 167 14.96 -9.46 -12.60
C ARG A 167 14.06 -8.59 -13.47
N GLU A 168 12.74 -8.78 -13.39
CA GLU A 168 11.77 -7.96 -14.13
C GLU A 168 11.85 -6.50 -13.72
N LEU A 169 11.95 -6.23 -12.41
CA LEU A 169 12.09 -4.87 -11.87
C LEU A 169 13.43 -4.24 -12.26
N ASP A 170 14.53 -4.99 -12.21
CA ASP A 170 15.88 -4.52 -12.56
C ASP A 170 15.98 -4.17 -14.05
N ALA A 171 15.27 -4.89 -14.92
CA ALA A 171 15.21 -4.58 -16.36
C ALA A 171 14.54 -3.22 -16.68
N LEU A 172 13.77 -2.65 -15.74
CA LEU A 172 13.13 -1.35 -15.86
C LEU A 172 13.91 -0.24 -15.13
N ARG A 173 15.09 -0.55 -14.58
CA ARG A 173 15.90 0.38 -13.79
C ARG A 173 16.18 1.68 -14.52
N ASP A 174 16.64 1.60 -15.76
CA ASP A 174 17.03 2.77 -16.57
C ASP A 174 15.82 3.63 -16.97
N GLN A 175 14.60 3.14 -16.76
CA GLN A 175 13.35 3.89 -16.93
C GLN A 175 12.91 4.60 -15.63
N GLY A 176 13.73 4.53 -14.57
CA GLY A 176 13.43 5.12 -13.27
C GLY A 176 12.22 4.49 -12.58
N VAL A 177 12.00 3.18 -12.78
CA VAL A 177 10.82 2.44 -12.32
C VAL A 177 10.43 2.74 -10.87
N VAL A 178 9.13 2.91 -10.65
CA VAL A 178 8.53 3.07 -9.33
C VAL A 178 7.87 1.77 -8.93
N ILE A 179 8.08 1.36 -7.67
CA ILE A 179 7.66 0.07 -7.15
C ILE A 179 6.80 0.31 -5.92
N SER A 180 5.53 -0.07 -5.98
CA SER A 180 4.64 -0.12 -4.82
C SER A 180 4.83 -1.43 -4.08
N PHE A 181 5.08 -1.33 -2.78
CA PHE A 181 5.26 -2.50 -1.94
C PHE A 181 4.58 -2.34 -0.57
N PHE A 182 3.87 -3.39 -0.19
CA PHE A 182 3.15 -3.51 1.07
C PHE A 182 3.78 -4.64 1.90
N PRO A 183 4.78 -4.37 2.76
CA PRO A 183 5.56 -5.42 3.40
C PRO A 183 4.77 -6.34 4.33
N GLN A 184 3.57 -5.95 4.76
CA GLN A 184 2.66 -6.79 5.57
C GLN A 184 2.21 -8.05 4.81
N GLY A 185 2.10 -7.94 3.48
CA GLY A 185 1.62 -9.00 2.58
C GLY A 185 0.15 -9.38 2.80
N ARG A 186 -0.61 -8.56 3.54
CA ARG A 186 -2.05 -8.68 3.75
C ARG A 186 -2.61 -7.35 4.24
N ILE A 187 -3.92 -7.19 4.15
CA ILE A 187 -4.63 -6.00 4.62
C ILE A 187 -4.83 -6.08 6.14
N PHE A 188 -4.49 -5.02 6.85
CA PHE A 188 -4.76 -4.83 8.27
C PHE A 188 -5.30 -3.42 8.54
N PRO A 189 -6.12 -3.22 9.58
CA PRO A 189 -6.57 -1.89 9.97
C PRO A 189 -5.38 -0.92 10.14
N ALA A 190 -5.53 0.32 9.67
CA ALA A 190 -4.51 1.37 9.78
C ALA A 190 -4.10 1.70 11.23
N THR A 191 -4.93 1.33 12.21
CA THR A 191 -4.67 1.50 13.66
C THR A 191 -3.78 0.42 14.26
N ARG A 192 -3.44 -0.64 13.51
CA ARG A 192 -2.59 -1.72 14.01
C ARG A 192 -1.17 -1.21 14.33
N ARG A 193 -0.62 -1.56 15.49
CA ARG A 193 0.79 -1.34 15.86
C ARG A 193 1.38 -2.60 16.51
N PRO A 194 2.61 -3.04 16.15
CA PRO A 194 3.35 -2.64 14.95
C PRO A 194 2.57 -3.02 13.67
N LEU A 195 2.87 -2.36 12.55
CA LEU A 195 2.17 -2.60 11.27
C LEU A 195 2.38 -4.05 10.80
N GLY A 196 3.51 -4.66 11.16
CA GLY A 196 3.86 -6.04 10.86
C GLY A 196 4.61 -6.18 9.54
N PHE A 197 5.53 -5.26 9.25
CA PHE A 197 6.35 -5.33 8.04
C PHE A 197 7.26 -6.56 8.07
N ARG A 198 7.23 -7.35 7.00
CA ARG A 198 8.05 -8.57 6.92
C ARG A 198 9.49 -8.26 6.52
N PRO A 199 10.49 -9.01 7.03
CA PRO A 199 11.92 -8.83 6.70
C PRO A 199 12.26 -8.90 5.21
N GLY A 200 11.38 -9.51 4.39
CA GLY A 200 11.54 -9.61 2.94
C GLY A 200 11.72 -8.27 2.23
N VAL A 201 11.22 -7.16 2.79
CA VAL A 201 11.47 -5.80 2.27
C VAL A 201 12.95 -5.50 2.13
N ARG A 202 13.76 -5.91 3.12
CA ARG A 202 15.20 -5.68 3.10
C ARG A 202 15.87 -6.37 1.91
N LEU A 203 15.41 -7.57 1.55
CA LEU A 203 15.97 -8.32 0.41
C LEU A 203 15.63 -7.65 -0.93
N VAL A 204 14.40 -7.14 -1.07
CA VAL A 204 13.98 -6.37 -2.25
C VAL A 204 14.83 -5.10 -2.39
N LEU A 205 14.95 -4.31 -1.32
CA LEU A 205 15.75 -3.09 -1.31
C LEU A 205 17.22 -3.34 -1.62
N ARG A 206 17.82 -4.39 -1.01
CA ARG A 206 19.21 -4.78 -1.28
C ARG A 206 19.45 -5.13 -2.76
N ARG A 207 18.52 -5.83 -3.40
CA ARG A 207 18.69 -6.24 -4.80
C ARG A 207 18.44 -5.09 -5.78
N LEU A 208 17.61 -4.13 -5.38
CA LEU A 208 17.31 -2.94 -6.16
C LEU A 208 18.31 -1.80 -5.95
N ALA A 209 19.14 -1.84 -4.91
CA ALA A 209 20.19 -0.85 -4.70
C ALA A 209 21.10 -0.72 -5.95
N PRO A 210 21.47 0.51 -6.39
CA PRO A 210 21.09 1.81 -5.82
C PRO A 210 19.59 2.12 -5.99
N VAL A 211 18.92 2.58 -4.93
CA VAL A 211 17.45 2.75 -4.89
C VAL A 211 17.05 3.82 -3.87
N THR A 212 15.96 4.55 -4.13
CA THR A 212 15.31 5.39 -3.13
C THR A 212 14.13 4.68 -2.48
N VAL A 213 14.03 4.72 -1.16
CA VAL A 213 12.86 4.27 -0.41
C VAL A 213 12.02 5.47 0.00
N LEU A 214 10.73 5.45 -0.32
CA LEU A 214 9.78 6.46 0.12
C LEU A 214 8.74 5.81 1.06
N PRO A 215 8.78 6.09 2.37
CA PRO A 215 7.71 5.66 3.27
C PRO A 215 6.42 6.43 2.97
N VAL A 216 5.30 5.72 2.91
CA VAL A 216 3.98 6.32 2.64
C VAL A 216 2.94 5.73 3.58
N ALA A 217 2.25 6.59 4.33
CA ALA A 217 1.10 6.21 5.16
C ALA A 217 -0.21 6.40 4.40
N ILE A 218 -1.14 5.46 4.58
CA ILE A 218 -2.48 5.45 4.00
C ILE A 218 -3.51 5.20 5.11
N HIS A 219 -4.46 6.11 5.28
CA HIS A 219 -5.61 5.95 6.18
C HIS A 219 -6.91 6.24 5.42
N LEU A 220 -7.93 5.42 5.64
CA LEU A 220 -9.28 5.64 5.13
C LEU A 220 -10.22 5.95 6.29
N GLU A 221 -10.94 7.08 6.21
CA GLU A 221 -11.86 7.52 7.27
C GLU A 221 -13.25 7.82 6.70
N MET A 222 -14.32 7.34 7.36
CA MET A 222 -15.69 7.52 6.85
C MET A 222 -16.23 8.95 7.04
N GLY A 223 -15.82 9.66 8.09
CA GLY A 223 -16.30 11.02 8.36
C GLY A 223 -17.84 11.11 8.34
N ASN A 224 -18.38 12.17 7.75
CA ASN A 224 -19.83 12.39 7.60
C ASN A 224 -20.40 11.98 6.23
N LEU A 225 -19.63 11.24 5.42
CA LEU A 225 -20.02 10.84 4.06
C LEU A 225 -20.24 9.32 3.99
N PRO A 226 -21.10 8.82 3.08
CA PRO A 226 -21.37 7.39 2.94
C PRO A 226 -20.24 6.60 2.25
N ARG A 227 -19.04 7.19 2.18
CA ARG A 227 -17.86 6.68 1.49
C ARG A 227 -16.61 7.30 2.12
N PRO A 228 -15.50 6.55 2.21
CA PRO A 228 -14.34 7.02 2.95
C PRO A 228 -13.56 8.09 2.20
N THR A 229 -12.95 9.00 2.95
CA THR A 229 -11.89 9.90 2.49
C THR A 229 -10.55 9.21 2.68
N ALA A 230 -9.71 9.23 1.65
CA ALA A 230 -8.35 8.73 1.73
C ALA A 230 -7.38 9.84 2.14
N TRP A 231 -6.55 9.55 3.14
CA TRP A 231 -5.50 10.42 3.64
C TRP A 231 -4.17 9.74 3.40
N ILE A 232 -3.30 10.40 2.63
CA ILE A 232 -2.02 9.83 2.18
C ILE A 232 -0.90 10.81 2.51
N LEU A 233 0.04 10.37 3.34
CA LEU A 233 1.21 11.16 3.71
C LEU A 233 2.48 10.45 3.28
N ALA A 234 3.23 11.06 2.37
CA ALA A 234 4.58 10.62 2.04
C ALA A 234 5.58 11.24 3.03
N GLY A 235 6.52 10.42 3.52
CA GLY A 235 7.59 10.88 4.40
C GLY A 235 8.86 11.27 3.65
N THR A 236 9.94 11.42 4.39
CA THR A 236 11.27 11.73 3.83
C THR A 236 11.81 10.53 3.04
N PRO A 237 12.25 10.72 1.78
CA PRO A 237 12.87 9.66 1.01
C PRO A 237 14.27 9.32 1.56
N GLU A 238 14.61 8.03 1.59
CA GLU A 238 15.95 7.56 1.93
C GLU A 238 16.66 6.98 0.71
N TRP A 239 17.88 7.45 0.47
CA TRP A 239 18.77 6.91 -0.56
C TRP A 239 19.56 5.71 -0.03
N ILE A 240 19.42 4.56 -0.68
CA ILE A 240 20.24 3.37 -0.43
C ILE A 240 21.23 3.25 -1.60
N PRO A 241 22.54 3.51 -1.36
CA PRO A 241 23.54 3.42 -2.41
C PRO A 241 23.73 1.98 -2.88
N GLY A 242 24.21 1.83 -4.12
CA GLY A 242 24.67 0.52 -4.61
C GLY A 242 25.87 0.03 -3.80
N HIS A 243 26.05 -1.28 -3.72
CA HIS A 243 27.17 -1.89 -3.01
C HIS A 243 28.21 -2.40 -4.01
N ARG A 244 29.49 -2.26 -3.66
CA ARG A 244 30.56 -3.03 -4.30
C ARG A 244 30.65 -4.41 -3.63
N ALA A 245 31.13 -5.41 -4.38
CA ALA A 245 31.33 -6.75 -3.84
C ALA A 245 32.29 -6.69 -2.62
N GLY A 246 31.83 -7.16 -1.45
CA GLY A 246 32.63 -7.23 -0.22
C GLY A 246 32.35 -6.15 0.83
N GLU A 247 31.60 -5.08 0.51
CA GLU A 247 31.17 -4.09 1.50
C GLU A 247 29.86 -4.52 2.18
N GLY A 248 29.83 -4.52 3.51
CA GLY A 248 28.64 -4.82 4.28
C GLY A 248 27.54 -3.79 4.01
N MET A 249 26.41 -4.22 3.43
CA MET A 249 25.33 -3.30 3.07
C MET A 249 24.35 -3.04 4.23
N THR A 250 24.21 -1.77 4.61
CA THR A 250 23.17 -1.27 5.52
C THR A 250 21.91 -0.92 4.73
N ALA A 251 21.10 -1.92 4.40
CA ALA A 251 19.72 -1.67 3.97
C ALA A 251 18.84 -1.45 5.21
N VAL A 252 17.92 -0.48 5.16
CA VAL A 252 16.97 -0.21 6.24
C VAL A 252 16.22 -1.48 6.63
N GLY A 253 16.16 -1.74 7.93
CA GLY A 253 15.43 -2.88 8.49
C GLY A 253 13.91 -2.77 8.29
N ALA A 254 13.21 -3.88 8.38
CA ALA A 254 11.74 -3.87 8.26
C ALA A 254 11.12 -3.11 9.43
N GLU A 255 11.70 -3.23 10.63
CA GLU A 255 11.27 -2.57 11.85
C GLU A 255 11.38 -1.05 11.76
N ALA A 256 12.51 -0.54 11.25
CA ALA A 256 12.69 0.91 11.05
C ALA A 256 11.76 1.48 9.97
N LEU A 257 11.42 0.69 8.94
CA LEU A 257 10.42 1.09 7.95
C LEU A 257 9.00 1.05 8.52
N ASP A 258 8.70 0.07 9.37
CA ASP A 258 7.43 -0.07 10.08
C ASP A 258 7.20 1.16 10.97
N GLU A 259 8.20 1.51 11.79
CA GLU A 259 8.17 2.68 12.68
C GLU A 259 7.94 3.98 11.91
N ARG A 260 8.71 4.24 10.84
CA ARG A 260 8.56 5.45 10.02
C ARG A 260 7.18 5.57 9.38
N VAL A 261 6.61 4.47 8.87
CA VAL A 261 5.23 4.51 8.33
C VAL A 261 4.22 4.65 9.47
N GLY A 262 4.50 4.08 10.64
CA GLY A 262 3.75 4.27 11.88
C GLY A 262 3.67 5.74 12.30
N ASP A 263 4.80 6.45 12.33
CA ASP A 263 4.86 7.87 12.67
C ASP A 263 4.03 8.73 11.71
N LEU A 264 4.09 8.42 10.41
CA LEU A 264 3.28 9.11 9.40
C LEU A 264 1.77 8.84 9.61
N LEU A 265 1.39 7.61 9.98
CA LEU A 265 0.00 7.29 10.32
C LEU A 265 -0.44 7.99 11.61
N ASP A 266 0.42 8.09 12.62
CA ASP A 266 0.11 8.77 13.87
C ASP A 266 -0.12 10.26 13.65
N ARG A 267 0.61 10.90 12.72
CA ARG A 267 0.35 12.29 12.29
C ARG A 267 -1.02 12.45 11.61
N ILE A 268 -1.38 11.53 10.72
CA ILE A 268 -2.71 11.53 10.08
C ILE A 268 -3.80 11.36 11.14
N GLN A 269 -3.65 10.37 12.03
CA GLN A 269 -4.62 10.07 13.08
C GLN A 269 -4.74 11.21 14.10
N GLY A 270 -3.63 11.85 14.46
CA GLY A 270 -3.63 13.03 15.34
C GLY A 270 -4.50 14.16 14.78
N LEU A 271 -4.35 14.47 13.48
CA LEU A 271 -5.22 15.45 12.81
C LEU A 271 -6.69 15.02 12.81
N LEU A 272 -6.97 13.75 12.46
CA LEU A 272 -8.34 13.20 12.43
C LEU A 272 -9.00 13.25 13.82
N CYS A 273 -8.26 12.91 14.87
CA CYS A 273 -8.74 13.00 16.25
C CYS A 273 -8.99 14.44 16.68
N ALA A 274 -8.15 15.39 16.26
CA ALA A 274 -8.30 16.80 16.63
C ALA A 274 -9.44 17.51 15.89
N HIS A 275 -9.68 17.16 14.62
CA HIS A 275 -10.55 17.95 13.74
C HIS A 275 -11.74 17.19 13.15
N GLY A 276 -11.80 15.86 13.27
CA GLY A 276 -12.89 15.04 12.77
C GLY A 276 -13.19 15.29 11.29
N GLU A 277 -14.43 15.62 10.96
CA GLU A 277 -14.84 15.97 9.58
C GLU A 277 -14.16 17.25 9.04
N GLY A 278 -13.69 18.14 9.91
CA GLY A 278 -13.00 19.38 9.56
C GLY A 278 -11.53 19.18 9.14
N THR A 279 -11.00 17.97 9.22
CA THR A 279 -9.57 17.67 8.98
C THR A 279 -9.05 18.20 7.64
N GLY A 280 -9.90 18.27 6.62
CA GLY A 280 -9.51 18.76 5.29
C GLY A 280 -8.98 20.19 5.30
N ALA A 281 -9.45 21.05 6.20
CA ALA A 281 -8.99 22.44 6.34
C ALA A 281 -7.63 22.56 7.05
N HIS A 282 -7.19 21.50 7.72
CA HIS A 282 -5.95 21.42 8.49
C HIS A 282 -4.93 20.50 7.84
N TRP A 283 -5.17 20.09 6.59
CA TRP A 283 -4.27 19.23 5.84
C TRP A 283 -3.25 20.07 5.04
N PRO A 284 -1.94 19.73 5.05
CA PRO A 284 -1.31 18.56 5.69
C PRO A 284 -1.02 18.72 7.19
N PRO A 285 -0.73 17.62 7.92
CA PRO A 285 -0.23 17.72 9.28
C PRO A 285 1.07 18.52 9.31
N SER A 286 1.17 19.44 10.27
CA SER A 286 2.41 20.16 10.57
C SER A 286 3.57 19.21 10.87
#